data_AF-A0A533QNA8-F1
#
_entry.id   AF-A0A533QNA8-F1
#
_cell.length_a   1.000
_cell.length_b   1.000
_cell.length_c   1.000
_cell.angle_alpha   90.00
_cell.angle_beta   90.00
_cell.angle_gamma   90.00
#
_symmetry.space_group_name_H-M   'P 1'
#
loop_
_entity.id
_entity.type
_entity.pdbx_description
1 polymer ?
#
loop_
_entity_poly.entity_id
_entity_poly.type
_entity_poly.pdbx_seq_one_letter_code
_entity_poly.pdbx_strand_id
1 'polypeptide(L)'
;MATGYSIKVGDIEVRTSEALYQACRFPNSLDVQKMIIEQKSPMMAKMKSKPFRPKTRPDWDMVKVKIMQWCIRAKLACNYYKFRDLLLSTGDKSIVEDSHRDRFWGAISQEDGSLVGENVLGRLLMELREELKVDKMNNLKKVQPLKINDFNLLGHPIPIIGINDDCNKIIEKEEKDKKLRQLQLFNKE
;
A
#
# COMPACT_ATOMS: atom_id res chain seq x y z
N MET A 1 1.22 -5.10 -8.22
CA MET A 1 1.83 -4.38 -7.04
C MET A 1 3.33 -4.11 -7.21
N ALA A 2 3.79 -2.88 -6.96
CA ALA A 2 5.18 -2.43 -7.18
C ALA A 2 6.10 -2.54 -5.94
N THR A 3 7.41 -2.68 -6.18
CA THR A 3 8.50 -2.61 -5.17
C THR A 3 8.93 -1.16 -4.91
N GLY A 4 9.83 -0.94 -3.93
CA GLY A 4 10.44 0.38 -3.68
C GLY A 4 9.59 1.33 -2.82
N TYR A 5 8.64 0.77 -2.07
CA TYR A 5 7.73 1.44 -1.14
C TYR A 5 7.56 0.53 0.09
N SER A 6 8.57 0.46 0.96
CA SER A 6 8.47 -0.35 2.17
C SER A 6 7.42 0.23 3.13
N ILE A 7 6.84 -0.66 3.93
CA ILE A 7 5.77 -0.34 4.87
C ILE A 7 6.27 -0.72 6.26
N LYS A 8 6.30 0.25 7.16
CA LYS A 8 6.66 0.02 8.55
C LYS A 8 5.38 -0.19 9.37
N VAL A 9 5.25 -1.37 9.96
CA VAL A 9 4.10 -1.77 10.80
C VAL A 9 4.62 -1.99 12.21
N GLY A 10 4.55 -0.95 13.05
CA GLY A 10 5.27 -0.94 14.33
C GLY A 10 6.78 -1.03 14.09
N ASP A 11 7.42 -2.07 14.62
CA ASP A 11 8.85 -2.33 14.40
C ASP A 11 9.13 -3.26 13.21
N ILE A 12 8.09 -3.74 12.53
CA ILE A 12 8.21 -4.69 11.42
C ILE A 12 8.27 -3.93 10.10
N GLU A 13 9.39 -4.04 9.39
CA GLU A 13 9.50 -3.54 8.02
C GLU A 13 9.07 -4.61 7.01
N VAL A 14 8.07 -4.28 6.18
CA VAL A 14 7.58 -5.13 5.10
C VAL A 14 7.90 -4.49 3.75
N ARG A 15 8.67 -5.17 2.91
CA ARG A 15 9.21 -4.60 1.67
C ARG A 15 8.17 -4.27 0.60
N THR A 16 7.04 -4.97 0.62
CA THR A 16 5.99 -4.82 -0.42
C THR A 16 4.61 -4.96 0.21
N SER A 17 3.63 -4.22 -0.31
CA SER A 17 2.24 -4.37 0.10
C SER A 17 1.68 -5.78 -0.19
N GLU A 18 2.20 -6.48 -1.21
CA GLU A 18 1.79 -7.87 -1.49
C GLU A 18 2.22 -8.81 -0.36
N ALA A 19 3.45 -8.65 0.16
CA ALA A 19 3.90 -9.42 1.32
C ALA A 19 3.05 -9.11 2.56
N LEU A 20 2.71 -7.84 2.79
CA LEU A 20 1.84 -7.45 3.90
C LEU A 20 0.44 -8.04 3.76
N TYR A 21 -0.15 -7.96 2.57
CA TYR A 21 -1.46 -8.51 2.25
C TYR A 21 -1.51 -10.04 2.43
N GLN A 22 -0.51 -10.75 1.93
CA GLN A 22 -0.43 -12.22 2.10
C GLN A 22 -0.13 -12.61 3.54
N ALA A 23 0.63 -11.83 4.32
CA ALA A 23 0.83 -12.10 5.74
C ALA A 23 -0.47 -11.93 6.55
N CYS A 24 -1.27 -10.90 6.27
CA CYS A 24 -2.57 -10.67 6.91
C CYS A 24 -3.60 -11.78 6.63
N ARG A 25 -3.38 -12.60 5.60
CA ARG A 25 -4.20 -13.77 5.27
C ARG A 25 -4.07 -14.91 6.30
N PHE A 26 -2.95 -14.96 7.04
CA PHE A 26 -2.60 -16.06 7.93
C PHE A 26 -2.36 -15.60 9.39
N PRO A 27 -3.35 -14.99 10.06
CA PRO A 27 -3.17 -14.40 11.40
C PRO A 27 -2.78 -15.43 12.47
N ASN A 28 -3.13 -16.71 12.26
CA ASN A 28 -2.85 -17.80 13.19
C ASN A 28 -1.63 -18.64 12.78
N SER A 29 -0.75 -18.13 11.90
CA SER A 29 0.42 -18.88 11.42
C SER A 29 1.65 -17.98 11.32
N LEU A 30 2.27 -17.74 12.47
CA LEU A 30 3.43 -16.85 12.61
C LEU A 30 4.57 -17.23 11.66
N ASP A 31 4.89 -18.52 11.54
CA ASP A 31 5.98 -18.98 10.66
C ASP A 31 5.69 -18.70 9.18
N VAL A 32 4.42 -18.79 8.78
CA VAL A 32 3.99 -18.47 7.41
C VAL A 32 4.09 -16.97 7.17
N GLN A 33 3.67 -16.14 8.13
CA GLN A 33 3.82 -14.69 8.04
C GLN A 33 5.30 -14.28 7.94
N LYS A 34 6.18 -14.81 8.79
CA LYS A 34 7.64 -14.55 8.75
C LYS A 34 8.22 -14.87 7.38
N MET A 35 7.96 -16.08 6.89
CA MET A 35 8.43 -16.53 5.57
C MET A 35 7.98 -15.59 4.43
N ILE A 36 6.73 -15.12 4.48
CA ILE A 36 6.18 -14.22 3.45
C ILE A 36 6.84 -12.84 3.52
N ILE A 37 7.01 -12.27 4.72
CA ILE A 37 7.58 -10.93 4.94
C ILE A 37 9.06 -10.86 4.50
N GLU A 38 9.81 -11.95 4.66
CA GLU A 38 11.21 -12.04 4.23
C GLU A 38 11.38 -11.92 2.70
N GLN A 39 10.32 -12.17 1.92
CA GLN A 39 10.41 -12.15 0.47
C GLN A 39 10.62 -10.73 -0.08
N LYS A 40 11.60 -10.59 -0.97
CA LYS A 40 11.98 -9.30 -1.56
C LYS A 40 11.06 -8.84 -2.68
N SER A 41 10.36 -9.76 -3.36
CA SER A 41 9.50 -9.43 -4.49
C SER A 41 8.04 -9.78 -4.23
N PRO A 42 7.09 -9.00 -4.77
CA PRO A 42 5.65 -9.28 -4.65
C PRO A 42 5.29 -10.66 -5.16
N MET A 43 5.86 -11.05 -6.31
CA MET A 43 5.63 -12.35 -6.93
C MET A 43 6.08 -13.48 -6.00
N MET A 44 7.26 -13.38 -5.37
CA MET A 44 7.74 -14.41 -4.46
C MET A 44 6.89 -14.50 -3.19
N ALA A 45 6.47 -13.37 -2.61
CA ALA A 45 5.55 -13.35 -1.47
C ALA A 45 4.23 -14.08 -1.80
N LYS A 46 3.61 -13.75 -2.94
CA LYS A 46 2.41 -14.43 -3.44
C LYS A 46 2.67 -15.92 -3.67
N MET A 47 3.78 -16.29 -4.30
CA MET A 47 4.12 -17.70 -4.56
C MET A 47 4.33 -18.50 -3.28
N LYS A 48 5.10 -17.98 -2.32
CA LYS A 48 5.36 -18.64 -1.04
C LYS A 48 4.12 -18.79 -0.17
N SER A 49 3.13 -17.92 -0.33
CA SER A 49 1.84 -18.04 0.36
C SER A 49 0.95 -19.18 -0.15
N LYS A 50 1.09 -19.60 -1.43
CA LYS A 50 0.14 -20.52 -2.09
C LYS A 50 0.02 -21.88 -1.40
N PRO A 51 1.10 -22.56 -0.96
CA PRO A 51 0.98 -23.85 -0.28
C PRO A 51 0.20 -23.79 1.04
N PHE A 52 0.11 -22.60 1.65
CA PHE A 52 -0.53 -22.40 2.95
C PHE A 52 -1.99 -21.96 2.85
N ARG A 53 -2.59 -21.93 1.65
CA ARG A 53 -4.00 -21.60 1.46
C ARG A 53 -4.97 -22.35 2.40
N PRO A 54 -4.77 -23.63 2.76
CA PRO A 54 -5.61 -24.29 3.77
C PRO A 54 -5.60 -23.63 5.16
N LYS A 55 -4.56 -22.84 5.49
CA LYS A 55 -4.44 -22.07 6.74
C LYS A 55 -4.99 -20.65 6.66
N THR A 56 -5.66 -20.30 5.56
CA THR A 56 -6.27 -18.97 5.36
C THR A 56 -7.28 -18.70 6.48
N ARG A 57 -7.32 -17.45 6.98
CA ARG A 57 -8.38 -17.00 7.90
C ARG A 57 -9.79 -17.30 7.35
N PRO A 58 -10.74 -17.75 8.19
CA PRO A 58 -12.04 -18.24 7.72
C PRO A 58 -12.93 -17.16 7.09
N ASP A 59 -12.73 -15.89 7.46
CA ASP A 59 -13.47 -14.73 6.95
C ASP A 59 -12.82 -14.09 5.70
N TRP A 60 -11.84 -14.76 5.08
CA TRP A 60 -10.99 -14.16 4.03
C TRP A 60 -11.76 -13.54 2.87
N ASP A 61 -12.77 -14.23 2.34
CA ASP A 61 -13.54 -13.68 1.22
C ASP A 61 -14.32 -12.40 1.59
N MET A 62 -14.67 -12.22 2.86
CA MET A 62 -15.32 -11.01 3.37
C MET A 62 -14.34 -9.87 3.63
N VAL A 63 -13.07 -10.16 3.95
CA VAL A 63 -12.09 -9.15 4.39
C VAL A 63 -10.98 -8.86 3.39
N LYS A 64 -10.76 -9.69 2.37
CA LYS A 64 -9.65 -9.55 1.41
C LYS A 64 -9.59 -8.18 0.75
N VAL A 65 -10.74 -7.60 0.39
CA VAL A 65 -10.82 -6.25 -0.21
C VAL A 65 -10.45 -5.18 0.82
N LYS A 66 -10.98 -5.27 2.04
CA LYS A 66 -10.67 -4.34 3.14
C LYS A 66 -9.18 -4.37 3.50
N ILE A 67 -8.59 -5.57 3.59
CA ILE A 67 -7.16 -5.75 3.88
C ILE A 67 -6.32 -5.17 2.75
N MET A 68 -6.67 -5.40 1.48
CA MET A 68 -5.94 -4.81 0.35
C MET A 68 -6.03 -3.27 0.35
N GLN A 69 -7.22 -2.71 0.52
CA GLN A 69 -7.43 -1.27 0.63
C GLN A 69 -6.58 -0.67 1.77
N TRP A 70 -6.56 -1.34 2.93
CA TRP A 70 -5.71 -0.95 4.05
C TRP A 70 -4.22 -1.04 3.72
N CYS A 71 -3.75 -2.09 3.02
CA CYS A 71 -2.35 -2.23 2.60
C CYS A 71 -1.91 -1.11 1.64
N ILE A 72 -2.77 -0.69 0.71
CA ILE A 72 -2.50 0.42 -0.21
C ILE A 72 -2.43 1.74 0.56
N ARG A 73 -3.34 1.96 1.50
CA ARG A 73 -3.30 3.14 2.39
C ARG A 73 -2.06 3.14 3.27
N ALA A 74 -1.67 2.00 3.84
CA ALA A 74 -0.45 1.88 4.64
C ALA A 74 0.80 2.20 3.81
N LYS A 75 0.84 1.72 2.55
CA LYS A 75 1.87 2.08 1.57
C LYS A 75 1.93 3.59 1.35
N LEU A 76 0.77 4.24 1.15
CA LEU A 76 0.67 5.69 1.03
C LEU A 76 1.20 6.38 2.28
N ALA A 77 0.70 6.06 3.47
CA ALA A 77 1.11 6.73 4.70
C ALA A 77 2.62 6.65 4.96
N CYS A 78 3.25 5.47 4.77
CA CYS A 78 4.70 5.32 4.92
C CYS A 78 5.51 6.01 3.82
N ASN A 79 4.93 6.27 2.65
CA ASN A 79 5.61 6.81 1.48
C ASN A 79 4.88 8.03 0.90
N TYR A 80 4.36 8.88 1.79
CA TYR A 80 3.29 9.83 1.46
C TYR A 80 3.58 10.64 0.21
N TYR A 81 4.67 11.40 0.18
CA TYR A 81 5.01 12.28 -0.94
C TYR A 81 5.26 11.49 -2.23
N LYS A 82 6.17 10.51 -2.20
CA LYS A 82 6.56 9.73 -3.37
C LYS A 82 5.37 8.99 -3.99
N PHE A 83 4.55 8.31 -3.18
CA PHE A 83 3.44 7.53 -3.69
C PHE A 83 2.22 8.39 -4.04
N ARG A 84 1.97 9.48 -3.29
CA ARG A 84 0.95 10.48 -3.64
C ARG A 84 1.22 11.08 -5.00
N ASP A 85 2.44 11.57 -5.23
CA ASP A 85 2.76 12.29 -6.46
C ASP A 85 2.67 11.36 -7.68
N LEU A 86 3.10 10.10 -7.53
CA LEU A 86 2.91 9.07 -8.56
C LEU A 86 1.43 8.77 -8.83
N LEU A 87 0.61 8.71 -7.78
CA LEU A 87 -0.82 8.39 -7.95
C LEU A 87 -1.56 9.56 -8.60
N LEU A 88 -1.26 10.80 -8.19
CA LEU A 88 -1.82 12.01 -8.79
C LEU A 88 -1.33 12.25 -10.22
N SER A 89 -0.09 11.86 -10.57
CA SER A 89 0.44 12.00 -11.94
C SER A 89 -0.30 11.15 -12.96
N THR A 90 -1.13 10.18 -12.52
CA THR A 90 -2.01 9.44 -13.43
C THR A 90 -3.18 10.28 -13.96
N GLY A 91 -3.42 11.47 -13.40
CA GLY A 91 -4.50 12.36 -13.80
C GLY A 91 -5.86 11.68 -13.62
N ASP A 92 -6.69 11.71 -14.66
CA ASP A 92 -8.01 11.04 -14.66
C ASP A 92 -7.99 9.71 -15.45
N LYS A 93 -6.80 9.23 -15.85
CA LYS A 93 -6.69 7.96 -16.57
C LYS A 93 -7.09 6.80 -15.67
N SER A 94 -7.70 5.78 -16.28
CA SER A 94 -8.00 4.53 -15.58
C SER A 94 -6.71 3.81 -15.20
N ILE A 95 -6.65 3.30 -13.96
CA ILE A 95 -5.56 2.44 -13.49
C ILE A 95 -6.06 1.00 -13.59
N VAL A 96 -5.35 0.16 -14.35
CA VAL A 96 -5.72 -1.24 -14.55
C VAL A 96 -4.53 -2.13 -14.20
N GLU A 97 -4.74 -3.13 -13.34
CA GLU A 97 -3.75 -4.19 -13.11
C GLU A 97 -3.86 -5.20 -14.27
N ASP A 98 -2.89 -5.18 -15.16
CA ASP A 98 -2.77 -6.16 -16.25
C ASP A 98 -2.44 -7.55 -15.66
N SER A 99 -3.30 -8.51 -15.98
CA SER A 99 -3.29 -9.84 -15.40
C SER A 99 -3.45 -10.89 -16.48
N HIS A 100 -2.67 -11.97 -16.37
CA HIS A 100 -2.81 -13.10 -17.30
C HIS A 100 -3.98 -14.04 -16.97
N ARG A 101 -4.46 -14.03 -15.71
CA ARG A 101 -5.42 -15.05 -15.20
C ARG A 101 -6.40 -14.55 -14.14
N ASP A 102 -6.04 -13.51 -13.40
CA ASP A 102 -6.81 -12.99 -12.26
C ASP A 102 -7.74 -11.87 -12.72
N ARG A 103 -9.01 -12.22 -13.01
CA ARG A 103 -10.07 -11.28 -13.38
C ARG A 103 -10.67 -10.53 -12.18
N PHE A 104 -10.35 -10.91 -10.94
CA PHE A 104 -10.92 -10.23 -9.78
C PHE A 104 -10.08 -9.00 -9.42
N TRP A 105 -8.78 -9.20 -9.19
CA TRP A 105 -7.90 -8.09 -8.84
C TRP A 105 -7.52 -7.22 -10.04
N GLY A 106 -7.40 -7.82 -11.23
CA GLY A 106 -6.99 -7.15 -12.46
C GLY A 106 -7.96 -7.38 -13.62
N ALA A 107 -7.48 -7.11 -14.82
CA ALA A 107 -8.17 -7.40 -16.07
C ALA A 107 -7.24 -8.14 -17.03
N ILE A 108 -7.83 -8.92 -17.94
CA ILE A 108 -7.11 -9.73 -18.93
C ILE A 108 -7.35 -9.14 -20.32
N SER A 109 -6.27 -8.91 -21.06
CA SER A 109 -6.32 -8.52 -22.48
C SER A 109 -6.98 -9.60 -23.33
N GLN A 110 -7.94 -9.19 -24.14
CA GLN A 110 -8.57 -10.01 -25.17
C GLN A 110 -7.92 -9.78 -26.54
N GLU A 111 -8.21 -10.63 -27.51
CA GLU A 111 -7.67 -10.53 -28.88
C GLU A 111 -8.09 -9.24 -29.59
N ASP A 112 -9.27 -8.70 -29.27
CA ASP A 112 -9.79 -7.43 -29.79
C ASP A 112 -9.18 -6.19 -29.11
N GLY A 113 -8.22 -6.38 -28.20
CA GLY A 113 -7.57 -5.31 -27.43
C GLY A 113 -8.37 -4.81 -26.24
N SER A 114 -9.57 -5.36 -25.96
CA SER A 114 -10.33 -5.02 -24.76
C SER A 114 -9.72 -5.64 -23.49
N LEU A 115 -9.96 -5.01 -22.34
CA LEU A 115 -9.54 -5.51 -21.03
C LEU A 115 -10.77 -6.00 -20.26
N VAL A 116 -10.82 -7.29 -19.93
CA VAL A 116 -11.96 -7.90 -19.21
C VAL A 116 -11.55 -8.36 -17.82
N GLY A 117 -12.21 -7.81 -16.81
CA GLY A 117 -12.07 -8.18 -15.41
C GLY A 117 -12.68 -7.11 -14.50
N GLU A 118 -12.84 -7.46 -13.24
CA GLU A 118 -13.31 -6.54 -12.21
C GLU A 118 -12.27 -5.46 -11.93
N ASN A 119 -10.97 -5.72 -12.04
CA ASN A 119 -9.94 -4.70 -11.76
C ASN A 119 -10.10 -4.04 -10.37
N VAL A 120 -10.42 -4.83 -9.35
CA VAL A 120 -10.63 -4.31 -7.98
C VAL A 120 -9.42 -3.52 -7.48
N LEU A 121 -8.19 -3.98 -7.78
CA LEU A 121 -6.98 -3.29 -7.34
C LEU A 121 -6.85 -1.90 -7.98
N GLY A 122 -7.08 -1.81 -9.28
CA GLY A 122 -7.07 -0.54 -10.01
C GLY A 122 -8.12 0.43 -9.48
N ARG A 123 -9.33 -0.06 -9.20
CA ARG A 123 -10.40 0.74 -8.59
C ARG A 123 -10.03 1.28 -7.21
N LEU A 124 -9.46 0.45 -6.34
CA LEU A 124 -8.99 0.92 -5.02
C LEU A 124 -7.91 2.01 -5.12
N LEU A 125 -7.03 1.93 -6.13
CA LEU A 125 -6.02 2.97 -6.39
C LEU A 125 -6.67 4.26 -6.90
N MET A 126 -7.65 4.16 -7.78
CA MET A 126 -8.40 5.32 -8.28
C MET A 126 -9.23 5.98 -7.17
N GLU A 127 -9.90 5.19 -6.32
CA GLU A 127 -10.59 5.71 -5.12
C GLU A 127 -9.62 6.48 -4.22
N LEU A 128 -8.45 5.90 -3.92
CA LEU A 128 -7.44 6.57 -3.11
C LEU A 128 -6.90 7.86 -3.77
N ARG A 129 -6.81 7.89 -5.10
CA ARG A 129 -6.43 9.10 -5.86
C ARG A 129 -7.47 10.21 -5.67
N GLU A 130 -8.75 9.89 -5.77
CA GLU A 130 -9.81 10.88 -5.59
C GLU A 130 -9.86 11.39 -4.14
N GLU A 131 -9.62 10.51 -3.16
CA GLU A 131 -9.46 10.93 -1.75
C GLU A 131 -8.29 11.91 -1.58
N LEU A 132 -7.14 11.65 -2.22
CA LEU A 132 -5.97 12.55 -2.18
C LEU A 132 -6.22 13.93 -2.79
N LYS A 133 -7.09 14.04 -3.79
CA LYS A 133 -7.47 15.33 -4.39
C LYS A 133 -8.24 16.22 -3.41
N VAL A 134 -9.00 15.62 -2.48
CA VAL A 134 -9.84 16.34 -1.52
C VAL A 134 -9.28 16.38 -0.09
N ASP A 135 -8.19 15.66 0.20
CA ASP A 135 -7.58 15.57 1.54
C ASP A 135 -6.83 16.86 1.95
N LYS A 136 -7.59 17.91 2.27
CA LYS A 136 -7.05 19.21 2.71
C LYS A 136 -6.37 19.15 4.08
N MET A 137 -6.67 18.16 4.91
CA MET A 137 -6.18 18.06 6.29
C MET A 137 -5.08 17.00 6.47
N ASN A 138 -4.60 16.39 5.38
CA ASN A 138 -3.60 15.33 5.39
C ASN A 138 -4.00 14.13 6.27
N ASN A 139 -5.29 13.78 6.28
CA ASN A 139 -5.84 12.65 7.01
C ASN A 139 -5.26 11.32 6.51
N LEU A 140 -4.79 11.26 5.26
CA LEU A 140 -4.21 10.08 4.64
C LEU A 140 -2.75 9.83 5.04
N LYS A 141 -2.14 10.71 5.87
CA LYS A 141 -0.81 10.48 6.45
C LYS A 141 -0.80 9.43 7.56
N LYS A 142 -1.97 8.99 8.03
CA LYS A 142 -2.13 7.96 9.06
C LYS A 142 -3.20 6.94 8.64
N VAL A 143 -3.03 5.70 9.08
CA VAL A 143 -3.94 4.60 8.78
C VAL A 143 -4.22 3.84 10.07
N GLN A 144 -5.51 3.78 10.43
CA GLN A 144 -5.98 3.02 11.57
C GLN A 144 -5.95 1.51 11.26
N PRO A 145 -5.74 0.64 12.25
CA PRO A 145 -5.93 -0.80 12.06
C PRO A 145 -7.38 -1.11 11.70
N LEU A 146 -7.58 -2.18 10.92
CA LEU A 146 -8.91 -2.66 10.61
C LEU A 146 -9.59 -3.25 11.85
N LYS A 147 -10.87 -2.95 12.03
CA LYS A 147 -11.73 -3.56 13.04
C LYS A 147 -12.25 -4.92 12.56
N ILE A 148 -11.33 -5.87 12.40
CA ILE A 148 -11.63 -7.27 12.04
C ILE A 148 -10.94 -8.20 13.04
N ASN A 149 -11.44 -9.43 13.18
CA ASN A 149 -10.87 -10.41 14.09
C ASN A 149 -9.41 -10.73 13.72
N ASP A 150 -8.57 -10.94 14.72
CA ASP A 150 -7.17 -11.34 14.56
C ASP A 150 -6.39 -10.50 13.54
N PHE A 151 -6.61 -9.18 13.53
CA PHE A 151 -5.85 -8.27 12.68
C PHE A 151 -4.46 -7.99 13.29
N ASN A 152 -3.58 -8.97 13.13
CA ASN A 152 -2.24 -9.00 13.71
C ASN A 152 -1.17 -9.28 12.65
N LEU A 153 0.07 -8.96 12.99
CA LEU A 153 1.26 -9.25 12.20
C LEU A 153 2.34 -9.80 13.14
N LEU A 154 2.83 -11.01 12.85
CA LEU A 154 3.81 -11.72 13.66
C LEU A 154 3.40 -11.91 15.13
N GLY A 155 2.10 -12.09 15.39
CA GLY A 155 1.55 -12.26 16.73
C GLY A 155 1.27 -10.96 17.49
N HIS A 156 1.55 -9.80 16.89
CA HIS A 156 1.29 -8.50 17.50
C HIS A 156 0.10 -7.79 16.82
N PRO A 157 -0.81 -7.15 17.58
CA PRO A 157 -1.84 -6.30 17.00
C PRO A 157 -1.22 -5.24 16.10
N ILE A 158 -1.83 -4.99 14.95
CA ILE A 158 -1.36 -3.96 14.02
C ILE A 158 -1.61 -2.58 14.65
N PRO A 159 -0.57 -1.72 14.80
CA PRO A 159 -0.74 -0.38 15.34
C PRO A 159 -1.27 0.60 14.27
N ILE A 160 -1.48 1.85 14.67
CA ILE A 160 -1.67 2.94 13.70
C ILE A 160 -0.37 3.10 12.89
N ILE A 161 -0.51 3.11 11.57
CA ILE A 161 0.61 3.36 10.65
C ILE A 161 0.60 4.84 10.27
N GLY A 162 1.78 5.45 10.12
CA GLY A 162 1.89 6.83 9.67
C GLY A 162 3.18 7.12 8.92
N ILE A 163 3.41 8.40 8.64
CA ILE A 163 4.70 8.90 8.16
C ILE A 163 5.81 8.47 9.13
N ASN A 164 6.85 7.82 8.60
CA ASN A 164 8.06 7.51 9.36
C ASN A 164 8.73 8.82 9.83
N ASP A 165 9.27 8.83 11.05
CA ASP A 165 9.97 10.00 11.62
C ASP A 165 11.14 10.51 10.76
N ASP A 166 11.76 9.63 9.95
CA ASP A 166 12.81 10.03 9.01
C ASP A 166 12.28 10.87 7.84
N CYS A 167 11.03 10.65 7.42
CA CYS A 167 10.37 11.53 6.45
C CYS A 167 10.08 12.91 7.05
N ASN A 168 9.71 13.01 8.34
CA ASN A 168 9.55 14.31 9.01
C ASN A 168 10.84 15.15 8.93
N LYS A 169 12.00 14.53 9.17
CA LYS A 169 13.31 15.22 9.06
C LYS A 169 13.62 15.69 7.64
N ILE A 170 13.25 14.90 6.62
CA ILE A 170 13.45 15.28 5.21
C ILE A 170 12.51 16.44 4.83
N ILE A 171 11.26 16.41 5.26
CA ILE A 171 10.27 17.46 5.01
C ILE A 171 10.68 18.76 5.71
N GLU A 172 11.09 18.70 6.98
CA GLU A 172 11.60 19.85 7.73
C GLU A 172 12.82 20.47 7.03
N LYS A 173 13.68 19.64 6.43
CA LYS A 173 14.83 20.08 5.66
C LYS A 173 14.42 20.74 4.34
N GLU A 174 13.51 20.13 3.57
CA GLU A 174 13.03 20.68 2.30
C GLU A 174 12.22 21.98 2.48
N GLU A 175 11.43 22.09 3.54
CA GLU A 175 10.71 23.32 3.88
C GLU A 175 11.68 24.43 4.32
N LYS A 176 12.72 24.10 5.09
CA LYS A 176 13.82 25.04 5.40
C LYS A 176 14.53 25.50 4.13
N ASP A 177 14.88 24.58 3.24
CA ASP A 177 15.60 24.89 2.00
C ASP A 177 14.76 25.76 1.05
N LYS A 178 13.43 25.52 0.96
CA LYS A 178 12.51 26.38 0.22
C LYS A 178 12.41 27.78 0.83
N LYS A 179 12.25 27.89 2.15
CA LYS A 179 12.23 29.19 2.85
C LYS A 179 13.52 29.97 2.63
N LEU A 180 14.67 29.29 2.68
CA LEU A 180 15.98 29.91 2.49
C LEU A 180 16.15 30.45 1.06
N ARG A 181 15.74 29.68 0.04
CA ARG A 181 15.74 30.14 -1.36
C ARG A 181 14.83 31.35 -1.56
N GLN A 182 13.66 31.35 -0.91
CA GLN A 182 12.73 32.47 -0.99
C GLN A 182 13.29 33.74 -0.34
N LEU A 183 13.91 33.63 0.84
CA LEU A 183 14.59 34.78 1.49
C LEU A 183 15.75 35.32 0.65
N GLN A 184 16.53 34.46 0.01
CA GLN A 184 17.65 34.85 -0.85
C GLN A 184 17.21 35.56 -2.14
N LEU A 185 15.99 35.30 -2.61
CA LEU A 185 15.39 36.00 -3.75
C LEU A 185 14.87 37.39 -3.36
N PHE A 186 14.37 37.57 -2.14
CA PHE A 186 13.88 38.86 -1.63
C PHE A 186 14.98 39.84 -1.23
N ASN A 187 16.19 39.38 -0.92
CA ASN A 187 17.31 40.23 -0.50
C ASN A 187 18.26 40.62 -1.66
N LYS A 188 17.82 40.44 -2.92
CA LYS A 188 18.58 40.79 -4.13
C LYS A 188 18.04 42.01 -4.89
N GLU A 189 17.08 42.73 -4.31
CA GLU A 189 16.62 44.06 -4.74
C GLU A 189 17.11 45.12 -3.75
#